data_AF-A0A7W6XLJ8-F1
#
_entry.id   AF-A0A7W6XLJ8-F1
#
_cell.length_a   1.000
_cell.length_b   1.000
_cell.length_c   1.000
_cell.angle_alpha   90.00
_cell.angle_beta   90.00
_cell.angle_gamma   90.00
#
_symmetry.space_group_name_H-M   'P 1'
#
loop_
_entity.id
_entity.type
_entity.pdbx_description
1 polymer ?
#
loop_
_entity_poly.entity_id
_entity_poly.type
_entity_poly.pdbx_seq_one_letter_code
_entity_poly.pdbx_strand_id
1 'polypeptide(L)' 'MNSMDTFDPDRPCRVHDGLNDQIIEWSPHWASMYREHASKWDEGVVAWDGLLLDGWAPTVHGHSCGH' A
#
# COMPACT_ATOMS: atom_id res chain seq x y z
N MET A 1 -4.01 -1.42 -10.00
CA MET A 1 -2.88 -1.12 -9.09
C MET A 1 -1.93 -2.30 -9.07
N ASN A 2 -0.75 -2.18 -8.47
CA ASN A 2 0.15 -3.31 -8.25
C ASN A 2 -0.39 -4.21 -7.12
N SER A 3 -0.08 -5.50 -7.16
CA SER A 3 -0.43 -6.46 -6.09
C SER A 3 0.28 -6.12 -4.78
N MET A 4 -0.38 -6.35 -3.63
CA MET A 4 0.24 -6.20 -2.32
C MET A 4 1.41 -7.17 -2.07
N ASP A 5 1.58 -8.23 -2.87
CA ASP A 5 2.74 -9.13 -2.74
C ASP A 5 4.07 -8.42 -3.08
N THR A 6 4.04 -7.35 -3.88
CA THR A 6 5.23 -6.56 -4.24
C THR A 6 5.27 -5.21 -3.51
N PHE A 7 4.43 -5.04 -2.50
CA PHE A 7 4.32 -3.81 -1.74
C PHE A 7 5.56 -3.58 -0.87
N ASP A 8 6.10 -2.36 -0.91
CA ASP A 8 7.20 -1.93 -0.05
C ASP A 8 6.67 -0.94 1.01
N PRO A 9 6.48 -1.41 2.26
CA PRO A 9 5.91 -0.57 3.31
C PRO A 9 6.84 0.56 3.76
N ASP A 10 8.14 0.53 3.44
CA ASP A 10 9.08 1.60 3.83
C ASP A 10 9.03 2.82 2.91
N ARG A 11 8.23 2.78 1.83
CA ARG A 11 8.18 3.86 0.83
C ARG A 11 6.81 4.56 0.82
N PRO A 12 6.80 5.90 0.72
CA PRO A 12 5.54 6.63 0.60
C PRO A 12 4.85 6.27 -0.73
N CYS A 13 3.63 5.77 -0.64
CA CYS A 13 2.86 5.30 -1.78
C CYS A 13 1.36 5.49 -1.53
N ARG A 14 0.54 5.08 -2.49
CA ARG A 14 -0.92 5.03 -2.36
C ARG A 14 -1.32 3.58 -2.26
N VAL A 15 -2.17 3.26 -1.30
CA VAL A 15 -2.73 1.92 -1.11
C VAL A 15 -4.24 2.01 -1.30
N HIS A 16 -4.82 1.04 -1.98
CA HIS A 16 -6.25 0.92 -2.18
C HIS A 16 -6.81 -0.03 -1.13
N ASP A 17 -7.80 0.46 -0.40
CA ASP A 17 -8.64 -0.33 0.49
C ASP A 17 -9.91 -0.73 -0.25
N GLY A 18 -10.01 -2.00 -0.61
CA GLY A 18 -11.15 -2.57 -1.32
C GLY A 18 -12.37 -2.77 -0.42
N LEU A 19 -12.22 -2.69 0.91
CA LEU A 19 -13.35 -2.76 1.83
C LEU A 19 -14.21 -1.49 1.77
N ASN A 20 -13.59 -0.31 1.77
CA ASN A 20 -14.27 0.98 1.73
C ASN A 20 -14.15 1.70 0.38
N ASP A 21 -13.53 1.07 -0.62
CA ASP A 21 -13.27 1.62 -1.97
C ASP A 21 -12.55 2.97 -1.93
N GLN A 22 -11.44 3.03 -1.19
CA GLN A 22 -10.72 4.28 -0.90
C GLN A 22 -9.23 4.18 -1.13
N ILE A 23 -8.63 5.33 -1.48
CA ILE A 23 -7.18 5.48 -1.61
C ILE A 23 -6.62 6.07 -0.33
N ILE A 24 -5.73 5.32 0.30
CA ILE A 24 -5.01 5.69 1.50
C ILE A 24 -3.61 6.15 1.10
N GLU A 25 -3.19 7.32 1.58
CA GLU A 25 -1.79 7.75 1.46
C GLU A 25 -0.95 7.01 2.50
N TRP A 26 -0.15 6.06 2.01
CA TRP A 26 0.70 5.23 2.85
C TRP A 26 1.91 6.01 3.34
N SER A 27 2.11 5.98 4.66
CA SER A 27 3.27 6.56 5.33
C SER A 27 4.22 5.47 5.82
N PRO A 28 5.55 5.60 5.59
CA PRO A 28 6.56 4.68 6.12
C PRO A 28 6.54 4.51 7.65
N HIS A 29 5.92 5.44 8.39
CA HIS A 29 5.73 5.27 9.84
C HIS A 29 4.91 4.02 10.15
N TRP A 30 3.94 3.67 9.31
CA TRP A 30 3.10 2.48 9.50
C TRP A 30 3.83 1.17 9.15
N ALA A 31 5.03 1.22 8.57
CA ALA A 31 5.73 0.04 8.10
C ALA A 31 6.00 -1.01 9.18
N SER A 32 6.39 -0.58 10.38
CA SER A 32 6.61 -1.48 11.52
C SER A 32 5.30 -2.16 11.93
N MET A 33 4.24 -1.38 12.12
CA MET A 33 2.92 -1.89 12.49
C MET A 33 2.31 -2.79 11.41
N TYR A 34 2.55 -2.47 10.14
CA TYR A 34 2.17 -3.31 9.01
C TYR A 34 2.85 -4.67 9.10
N ARG A 35 4.17 -4.72 9.27
CA ARG A 35 4.89 -6.00 9.37
C ARG A 35 4.44 -6.86 10.55
N GLU A 36 4.04 -6.23 11.66
CA GLU A 36 3.62 -6.93 12.87
C GLU A 36 2.16 -7.41 12.83
N HIS A 37 1.26 -6.62 12.21
CA HIS A 37 -0.18 -6.85 12.26
C HIS A 37 -0.83 -7.20 10.91
N ALA A 38 -0.13 -7.00 9.79
CA ALA A 38 -0.66 -7.38 8.49
C ALA A 38 -0.74 -8.90 8.38
N SER A 39 -1.86 -9.37 7.84
CA SER A 39 -2.09 -10.78 7.58
C SER A 39 -2.52 -10.96 6.14
N LYS A 40 -1.97 -11.96 5.45
CA LYS A 40 -2.40 -12.30 4.10
C LYS A 40 -3.85 -12.76 4.15
N TRP A 41 -4.71 -12.10 3.38
CA TRP A 41 -6.12 -12.44 3.27
C TRP A 41 -6.36 -13.32 2.03
N ASP A 42 -5.87 -12.89 0.87
CA ASP A 42 -5.99 -13.62 -0.40
C ASP A 42 -4.77 -13.34 -1.31
N GLU A 43 -4.78 -13.80 -2.55
CA GLU A 43 -3.71 -13.51 -3.52
C GLU A 43 -3.70 -12.01 -3.86
N GLY A 44 -2.60 -11.34 -3.53
CA GLY A 44 -2.48 -9.89 -3.68
C GLY A 44 -3.32 -9.03 -2.74
N VAL A 45 -3.98 -9.63 -1.73
CA VAL A 45 -4.81 -8.91 -0.75
C VAL A 45 -4.31 -9.14 0.67
N VAL A 46 -4.17 -8.05 1.42
CA VAL A 46 -3.68 -8.04 2.81
C VAL A 46 -4.70 -7.39 3.73
N ALA A 47 -5.05 -8.07 4.82
CA ALA A 47 -5.84 -7.51 5.90
C ALA A 47 -4.91 -6.80 6.90
N TRP A 48 -5.18 -5.53 7.20
CA TRP A 48 -4.39 -4.74 8.15
C TRP A 48 -5.24 -3.65 8.80
N ASP A 49 -5.22 -3.55 10.13
CA ASP A 49 -5.95 -2.53 10.91
C ASP A 49 -7.46 -2.42 10.60
N GLY A 50 -8.09 -3.53 10.20
CA GLY A 50 -9.51 -3.57 9.80
C GLY A 50 -9.77 -3.16 8.35
N LEU A 51 -8.72 -2.91 7.56
CA LEU A 51 -8.77 -2.61 6.13
C LEU A 51 -8.45 -3.86 5.31
N LEU A 52 -8.94 -3.90 4.06
CA LEU A 52 -8.57 -4.90 3.05
C LEU A 52 -7.80 -4.22 1.92
N LEU A 53 -6.49 -4.27 2.02
CA LEU A 53 -5.59 -3.67 1.07
C LEU A 53 -5.45 -4.60 -0.13
N ASP A 54 -6.01 -4.24 -1.29
CA ASP A 54 -6.00 -5.07 -2.51
C ASP A 54 -5.06 -4.52 -3.60
N GLY A 55 -4.46 -3.36 -3.38
CA GLY A 55 -3.46 -2.85 -4.31
C GLY A 55 -2.70 -1.63 -3.84
N TRP A 56 -1.58 -1.37 -4.48
CA TRP A 56 -0.76 -0.18 -4.22
C TRP A 56 -0.25 0.46 -5.51
N ALA A 57 0.13 1.73 -5.41
CA ALA A 57 0.76 2.49 -6.49
C ALA A 57 1.79 3.47 -5.91
N PRO A 58 2.97 3.63 -6.53
CA PRO A 58 3.96 4.60 -6.06
C PRO A 58 3.40 6.03 -6.14
N THR A 59 3.75 6.86 -5.16
CA THR A 59 3.54 8.30 -5.32
C THR A 59 4.51 8.79 -6.40
N VAL A 60 3.99 9.25 -7.54
CA VAL A 60 4.80 9.87 -8.58
C VAL A 60 5.30 11.22 -8.07
N HIS A 61 6.36 11.23 -7.29
CA HIS A 61 7.16 12.42 -7.10
C HIS A 61 7.88 12.66 -8.42
N GLY A 62 7.37 13.61 -9.20
CA GLY A 62 7.84 13.92 -10.54
C GLY A 62 9.36 14.01 -10.58
N HIS A 63 10.01 13.02 -11.19
CA HIS A 63 11.31 13.24 -11.78
C HIS A 63 11.05 13.94 -13.11
N SER A 64 11.38 15.22 -13.10
CA SER A 64 11.65 16.10 -14.22
C SER A 64 12.00 15.34 -15.49
N CYS A 65 11.14 15.42 -16.51
CA CYS A 65 11.57 15.16 -17.87
C CYS A 65 12.44 16.35 -18.29
N GLY A 66 13.74 16.26 -18.00
CA GLY A 66 14.76 17.10 -18.61
C GLY A 66 15.09 16.53 -19.99
N HIS A 67 14.82 17.31 -21.03
CA HIS A 67 15.44 17.18 -22.34
C HIS A 67 15.95 18.55 -22.75
#